data_AF-A0A0F9SJM7-F1
#
_entry.id   AF-A0A0F9SJM7-F1
#
_cell.length_a   1.000
_cell.length_b   1.000
_cell.length_c   1.000
_cell.angle_alpha   90.00
_cell.angle_beta   90.00
_cell.angle_gamma   90.00
#
_symmetry.space_group_name_H-M   'P 1'
#
loop_
_entity.id
_entity.type
_entity.pdbx_description
1 polymer ?
#
loop_
_entity_poly.entity_id
_entity_poly.type
_entity_poly.pdbx_seq_one_letter_code
_entity_poly.pdbx_strand_id
1 'polypeptide(L)'
;MIDVNIFGIPWEEIVNWFVIQPIYGQILILVGFFAILALAIVLVYYILKGVAYLVYYILKGTYYLLKGIGLLFYKACEALYYAISGEPKPGSVSVQQPVAPQIEKQPEPIIPIQKNHQHIQPDAAFCTECGTKFTDIMLQTLSNNGSVFCIQCGRGFQATPIEIEM
;
A
#
# COMPACT_ATOMS: atom_id res chain seq x y z
N MET A 1 42.65 24.03 32.27
CA MET A 1 42.79 22.74 31.57
C MET A 1 41.46 22.04 31.72
N ILE A 2 40.88 21.54 30.62
CA ILE A 2 39.59 20.85 30.68
C ILE A 2 39.92 19.38 30.94
N ASP A 3 39.70 18.92 32.16
CA ASP A 3 39.85 17.51 32.51
C ASP A 3 38.67 16.74 31.89
N VAL A 4 38.86 16.27 30.66
CA VAL A 4 37.85 15.48 29.95
C VAL A 4 37.96 14.03 30.40
N ASN A 5 36.97 13.58 31.18
CA ASN A 5 36.86 12.18 31.59
C ASN A 5 35.92 11.44 30.64
N ILE A 6 36.43 10.41 29.98
CA ILE A 6 35.65 9.54 29.11
C ILE A 6 35.48 8.19 29.83
N PHE A 7 34.23 7.84 30.16
CA PHE A 7 33.88 6.63 30.92
C PHE A 7 34.63 6.46 32.26
N GLY A 8 34.93 7.57 32.94
CA GLY A 8 35.65 7.55 34.23
C GLY A 8 37.16 7.36 34.10
N ILE A 9 37.70 7.35 32.88
CA ILE A 9 39.14 7.30 32.59
C ILE A 9 39.59 8.71 32.16
N PRO A 10 40.68 9.25 32.73
CA PRO A 10 41.22 10.54 32.31
C PRO A 10 41.74 10.46 30.88
N TRP A 11 41.56 11.53 30.10
CA TRP A 11 41.94 11.58 28.70
C TRP A 11 43.43 11.31 28.47
N GLU A 12 44.31 11.79 29.36
CA GLU A 12 45.75 11.52 29.27
C GLU A 12 46.09 10.01 29.23
N GLU A 13 45.39 9.19 30.00
CA GLU A 13 45.65 7.75 30.09
C GLU A 13 45.27 7.04 28.78
N ILE A 14 44.16 7.47 28.15
CA ILE A 14 43.69 6.95 26.86
C ILE A 14 44.66 7.32 25.75
N VAL A 15 45.12 8.58 25.73
CA VAL A 15 46.10 9.05 24.75
C VAL A 15 47.42 8.32 24.93
N ASN A 16 47.89 8.15 26.16
CA ASN A 16 49.12 7.44 26.44
C ASN A 16 49.04 5.98 25.99
N TRP A 17 47.93 5.28 26.30
CA TRP A 17 47.68 3.93 25.82
C TRP A 17 47.71 3.83 24.29
N PHE A 18 47.10 4.79 23.59
CA PHE A 18 47.10 4.84 22.12
C PHE A 18 48.50 5.09 21.54
N VAL A 19 49.28 5.98 22.14
CA VAL A 19 50.65 6.31 21.69
C VAL A 19 51.61 5.14 21.90
N ILE A 20 51.41 4.32 22.95
CA ILE A 20 52.22 3.12 23.24
C ILE A 20 52.01 2.00 22.20
N GLN A 21 50.87 2.00 21.48
CA GLN A 21 50.61 0.98 20.45
C GLN A 21 51.58 1.09 19.26
N PRO A 22 51.94 -0.04 18.62
CA PRO A 22 52.72 -0.02 17.39
C PRO A 22 51.96 0.72 16.27
N ILE A 23 52.69 1.25 15.28
CA ILE A 23 52.15 2.09 14.18
C ILE A 23 50.94 1.43 13.49
N TYR A 24 50.98 0.11 13.26
CA TYR A 24 49.87 -0.63 12.67
C TYR A 24 48.61 -0.61 13.54
N GLY A 25 48.76 -0.68 14.87
CA GLY A 25 47.65 -0.62 15.84
C GLY A 25 46.99 0.76 15.85
N GLN A 26 47.79 1.83 15.82
CA GLN A 26 47.27 3.20 15.74
C GLN A 26 46.43 3.42 14.49
N ILE A 27 46.92 2.95 13.33
CA ILE A 27 46.20 3.06 12.05
C ILE A 27 44.90 2.25 12.10
N LEU A 28 44.92 1.02 12.61
CA LEU A 28 43.72 0.19 12.72
C LEU A 28 42.65 0.80 13.63
N ILE A 29 43.04 1.35 14.78
CA ILE A 29 42.12 2.03 15.70
C ILE A 29 41.51 3.25 15.02
N LEU A 30 42.31 4.05 14.31
CA LEU A 30 41.84 5.24 13.60
C LEU A 30 40.84 4.87 12.49
N VAL A 31 41.16 3.88 11.66
CA VAL A 31 40.26 3.37 10.62
C VAL A 31 38.98 2.79 11.23
N GLY A 32 39.11 2.03 12.33
CA GLY A 32 37.97 1.47 13.05
C GLY A 32 37.04 2.56 13.61
N PHE A 33 37.60 3.62 14.17
CA PHE A 33 36.83 4.77 14.66
C PHE A 33 36.04 5.45 13.53
N PHE A 34 36.67 5.70 12.38
CA PHE A 34 35.98 6.25 11.21
C PHE A 34 34.90 5.31 10.67
N ALA A 35 35.15 4.00 10.66
CA ALA A 35 34.16 3.01 10.25
C ALA A 35 32.93 3.00 11.18
N ILE A 36 33.14 3.05 12.49
CA ILE A 36 32.06 3.12 13.48
C ILE A 36 31.28 4.42 13.35
N LEU A 37 31.96 5.56 13.15
CA LEU A 37 31.30 6.84 12.91
C LEU A 37 30.44 6.82 11.64
N ALA A 38 30.97 6.30 10.53
CA ALA A 38 30.21 6.18 9.29
C ALA A 38 28.97 5.29 9.46
N LEU A 39 29.11 4.15 10.15
CA LEU A 39 28.01 3.25 10.47
C LEU A 39 26.95 3.95 11.34
N ALA A 40 27.37 4.67 12.39
CA ALA A 40 26.47 5.42 13.24
C ALA A 40 25.67 6.48 12.46
N ILE A 41 26.32 7.22 11.55
CA ILE A 41 25.63 8.21 10.70
C ILE A 41 24.59 7.53 9.80
N VAL A 42 24.96 6.42 9.15
CA VAL A 42 24.03 5.65 8.32
C VAL A 42 22.85 5.12 9.13
N LEU A 43 23.10 4.59 10.34
CA LEU A 43 22.07 4.11 11.24
C LEU A 43 21.09 5.23 11.63
N VAL A 44 21.60 6.40 12.02
CA VAL A 44 20.77 7.57 12.35
C VAL A 44 19.95 8.01 11.14
N TYR A 45 20.53 8.03 9.94
CA TYR A 45 19.81 8.35 8.71
C TYR A 45 18.63 7.40 8.48
N TYR A 46 18.83 6.09 8.63
CA TYR A 46 17.76 5.10 8.47
C TYR A 46 16.69 5.20 9.56
N ILE A 47 17.08 5.47 10.81
CA ILE A 47 16.13 5.69 11.91
C ILE A 47 15.26 6.91 11.60
N LEU A 48 15.85 8.05 11.24
CA LEU A 48 15.10 9.25 10.89
C LEU A 48 14.15 9.03 9.72
N LYS A 49 14.63 8.35 8.67
CA LYS A 49 13.81 7.98 7.51
C LYS A 49 12.64 7.07 7.92
N GLY A 50 12.89 6.08 8.77
CA GLY A 50 11.89 5.17 9.30
C GLY A 50 10.84 5.90 10.15
N VAL A 51 11.26 6.79 11.04
CA VAL A 51 10.36 7.60 11.88
C VAL A 51 9.49 8.52 11.01
N ALA A 52 10.07 9.20 10.03
CA ALA A 52 9.31 10.04 9.11
C ALA A 52 8.25 9.23 8.34
N TYR A 53 8.60 8.03 7.88
CA TYR A 53 7.66 7.13 7.22
C TYR A 53 6.56 6.66 8.17
N LEU A 54 6.90 6.30 9.41
CA LEU A 54 5.95 5.89 10.42
C LEU A 54 4.93 6.99 10.70
N VAL A 55 5.39 8.22 10.92
CA VAL A 55 4.52 9.39 11.16
C VAL A 55 3.61 9.64 9.97
N TYR A 56 4.14 9.60 8.75
CA TYR A 56 3.34 9.74 7.52
C TYR A 56 2.22 8.68 7.45
N TYR A 57 2.52 7.42 7.75
CA TYR A 57 1.53 6.34 7.74
C TYR A 57 0.49 6.47 8.86
N ILE A 58 0.90 6.90 10.06
CA ILE A 58 -0.03 7.14 11.17
C ILE A 58 -0.99 8.26 10.79
N LEU A 59 -0.51 9.41 10.29
CA LEU A 59 -1.36 10.52 9.87
C LEU A 59 -2.31 10.12 8.74
N LYS A 60 -1.80 9.40 7.73
CA LYS A 60 -2.61 8.88 6.63
C LYS A 60 -3.69 7.92 7.15
N GLY A 61 -3.33 7.01 8.06
CA GLY A 61 -4.25 6.09 8.70
C GLY A 61 -5.36 6.82 9.45
N THR A 62 -4.99 7.75 10.33
CA THR A 62 -5.94 8.56 11.10
C THR A 62 -6.88 9.36 10.20
N TYR A 63 -6.37 9.95 9.10
CA TYR A 63 -7.20 10.67 8.13
C TYR A 63 -8.29 9.78 7.51
N TYR A 64 -7.91 8.57 7.06
CA TYR A 64 -8.88 7.63 6.49
C TYR A 64 -9.90 7.13 7.52
N LEU A 65 -9.44 6.91 8.77
CA LEU A 65 -10.29 6.45 9.86
C LEU A 65 -11.33 7.52 10.24
N LEU A 66 -10.90 8.79 10.35
CA LEU A 66 -11.79 9.92 10.62
C LEU A 66 -12.79 10.14 9.48
N LYS A 67 -12.35 10.01 8.22
CA LYS A 67 -13.23 10.06 7.05
C LYS A 67 -14.29 8.95 7.07
N GLY A 68 -13.90 7.73 7.47
CA GLY A 68 -14.82 6.60 7.62
C GLY A 68 -15.87 6.83 8.70
N ILE A 69 -15.44 7.26 9.89
CA ILE A 69 -16.34 7.56 11.01
C ILE A 69 -17.29 8.71 10.65
N GLY A 70 -16.79 9.78 10.03
CA GLY A 70 -17.61 10.91 9.60
C GLY A 70 -18.71 10.52 8.61
N LEU A 71 -18.43 9.62 7.67
CA LEU A 71 -19.42 9.13 6.71
C LEU A 71 -20.48 8.24 7.38
N LEU A 72 -20.06 7.42 8.35
CA LEU A 72 -20.95 6.57 9.12
C LEU A 72 -21.89 7.40 10.01
N PHE A 73 -21.34 8.43 10.66
CA PHE A 73 -22.11 9.37 11.46
C PHE A 73 -23.07 10.21 10.61
N TYR A 74 -22.61 10.74 9.47
CA TYR A 74 -23.47 11.47 8.53
C TYR A 74 -24.67 10.62 8.09
N LYS A 75 -24.44 9.35 7.73
CA LYS A 75 -25.52 8.44 7.31
C LYS A 75 -26.48 8.12 8.45
N ALA A 76 -25.99 8.00 9.69
CA ALA A 76 -26.83 7.80 10.87
C ALA A 76 -27.69 9.03 11.16
N CYS A 77 -27.11 10.23 11.12
CA CYS A 77 -27.84 11.49 11.28
C CYS A 77 -28.87 11.70 10.16
N GLU A 78 -28.51 11.41 8.91
CA GLU A 78 -29.43 11.49 7.77
C GLU A 78 -30.63 10.55 7.96
N ALA A 79 -30.40 9.30 8.36
CA ALA A 79 -31.46 8.33 8.63
C ALA A 79 -32.40 8.80 9.76
N LEU A 80 -31.84 9.37 10.84
CA LEU A 80 -32.63 9.94 11.93
C LEU A 80 -33.41 11.19 11.50
N TYR A 81 -32.80 12.07 10.72
CA TYR A 81 -33.44 13.29 10.23
C TYR A 81 -34.69 12.98 9.40
N TYR A 82 -34.61 12.02 8.47
CA TYR A 82 -35.76 11.60 7.67
C TYR A 82 -36.81 10.83 8.50
N ALA A 83 -36.39 10.01 9.47
CA ALA A 83 -37.32 9.31 10.36
C ALA A 83 -38.15 10.28 11.22
N ILE A 84 -37.57 11.43 11.60
CA ILE A 84 -38.23 12.46 12.41
C ILE A 84 -39.01 13.45 11.55
N SER A 85 -38.49 13.87 10.39
CA SER A 85 -39.16 14.85 9.52
C SER A 85 -40.40 14.29 8.81
N GLY A 86 -40.56 12.96 8.73
CA GLY A 86 -41.71 12.33 8.06
C GLY A 86 -41.76 12.55 6.54
N GLU A 87 -40.79 13.26 5.97
CA GLU A 87 -40.68 13.49 4.53
C GLU A 87 -39.90 12.34 3.86
N PRO A 88 -40.39 11.85 2.70
CA PRO A 88 -39.73 10.77 1.98
C PRO A 88 -38.37 11.24 1.43
N LYS A 89 -37.34 10.42 1.66
CA LYS A 89 -35.97 10.63 1.18
C LYS A 89 -35.96 10.83 -0.35
N PRO A 90 -35.41 11.94 -0.89
CA PRO A 90 -35.30 12.10 -2.33
C PRO A 90 -34.19 11.16 -2.85
N GLY A 91 -34.58 10.04 -3.46
CA GLY A 91 -33.68 9.21 -4.29
C GLY A 91 -33.37 7.77 -3.83
N SER A 92 -34.18 7.13 -2.98
CA SER A 92 -34.07 5.68 -2.78
C SER A 92 -34.99 4.90 -3.73
N VAL A 93 -34.57 4.73 -4.98
CA VAL A 93 -35.04 3.60 -5.79
C VAL A 93 -34.19 2.38 -5.41
N SER A 94 -34.66 1.62 -4.43
CA SER A 94 -34.33 0.20 -4.32
C SER A 94 -35.50 -0.58 -4.93
N VAL A 95 -35.30 -1.18 -6.09
CA VAL A 95 -36.20 -2.22 -6.60
C VAL A 95 -35.34 -3.46 -6.86
N GLN A 96 -35.35 -4.38 -5.90
CA GLN A 96 -35.16 -5.79 -6.21
C GLN A 96 -36.46 -6.31 -6.83
N GLN A 97 -36.30 -7.06 -7.93
CA GLN A 97 -37.30 -7.72 -8.80
C GLN A 97 -38.52 -8.32 -8.07
N PRO A 98 -39.72 -8.30 -8.68
CA PRO A 98 -40.03 -9.37 -9.66
C PRO A 98 -40.94 -9.00 -10.86
N VAL A 99 -40.84 -9.84 -11.91
CA VAL A 99 -41.72 -10.04 -13.09
C VAL A 99 -41.58 -9.06 -14.29
N ALA A 100 -41.24 -9.64 -15.45
CA ALA A 100 -41.17 -9.01 -16.79
C ALA A 100 -42.58 -8.68 -17.34
N PRO A 101 -42.77 -7.68 -18.22
CA PRO A 101 -42.49 -7.85 -19.66
C PRO A 101 -41.76 -6.67 -20.35
N GLN A 102 -41.19 -7.03 -21.50
CA GLN A 102 -40.36 -6.28 -22.46
C GLN A 102 -40.92 -4.91 -22.87
N ILE A 103 -40.03 -3.94 -23.19
CA ILE A 103 -40.07 -3.03 -24.37
C ILE A 103 -38.74 -2.23 -24.41
N GLU A 104 -37.86 -2.73 -25.27
CA GLU A 104 -37.02 -2.00 -26.24
C GLU A 104 -36.79 -0.49 -26.02
N LYS A 105 -35.54 -0.10 -25.76
CA LYS A 105 -35.01 1.19 -26.23
C LYS A 105 -33.50 1.18 -26.45
N GLN A 106 -33.19 1.63 -27.65
CA GLN A 106 -31.94 1.80 -28.38
C GLN A 106 -30.80 2.49 -27.58
N PRO A 107 -29.52 2.10 -27.81
CA PRO A 107 -28.37 2.59 -27.06
C PRO A 107 -27.77 3.88 -27.66
N GLU A 108 -27.41 4.84 -26.79
CA GLU A 108 -26.50 5.96 -27.10
C GLU A 108 -25.66 6.32 -25.85
N PRO A 109 -24.48 6.91 -26.02
CA PRO A 109 -23.21 6.20 -25.92
C PRO A 109 -22.54 6.38 -24.55
N ILE A 110 -22.16 5.27 -23.92
CA ILE A 110 -21.41 5.27 -22.69
C ILE A 110 -19.93 5.43 -23.06
N ILE A 111 -19.34 6.59 -22.78
CA ILE A 111 -17.89 6.76 -22.79
C ILE A 111 -17.34 5.92 -21.62
N PRO A 112 -16.63 4.80 -21.86
CA PRO A 112 -16.09 4.01 -20.77
C PRO A 112 -14.90 4.77 -20.19
N ILE A 113 -14.97 5.08 -18.90
CA ILE A 113 -13.79 5.34 -18.08
C ILE A 113 -12.95 4.06 -18.17
N GLN A 114 -11.87 4.08 -18.96
CA GLN A 114 -10.94 2.99 -19.09
C GLN A 114 -10.27 2.71 -17.73
N LYS A 115 -10.90 1.86 -16.91
CA LYS A 115 -10.15 1.02 -15.99
C LYS A 115 -9.35 0.08 -16.88
N ASN A 116 -8.05 0.30 -16.88
CA ASN A 116 -7.06 -0.40 -17.69
C ASN A 116 -7.02 -1.89 -17.30
N HIS A 117 -8.00 -2.63 -17.78
CA HIS A 117 -8.06 -4.08 -17.71
C HIS A 117 -7.21 -4.61 -18.85
N GLN A 118 -6.13 -5.29 -18.50
CA GLN A 118 -5.30 -5.93 -19.51
C GLN A 118 -6.06 -7.09 -20.12
N HIS A 119 -6.09 -7.09 -21.43
CA HIS A 119 -6.78 -8.05 -22.25
C HIS A 119 -5.94 -9.33 -22.36
N ILE A 120 -6.47 -10.45 -21.87
CA ILE A 120 -5.69 -11.69 -21.78
C ILE A 120 -6.52 -12.86 -22.31
N GLN A 121 -5.91 -13.70 -23.14
CA GLN A 121 -6.52 -14.93 -23.62
C GLN A 121 -6.81 -15.88 -22.44
N PRO A 122 -7.93 -16.62 -22.46
CA PRO A 122 -8.32 -17.51 -21.35
C PRO A 122 -7.30 -18.62 -21.06
N ASP A 123 -6.37 -18.91 -21.98
CA ASP A 123 -5.28 -19.89 -21.80
C ASP A 123 -4.00 -19.32 -21.17
N ALA A 124 -3.97 -18.04 -20.79
CA ALA A 124 -2.80 -17.48 -20.14
C ALA A 124 -2.66 -18.03 -18.72
N ALA A 125 -1.70 -18.93 -18.50
CA ALA A 125 -1.45 -19.52 -17.18
C ALA A 125 -0.77 -18.56 -16.19
N PHE A 126 -0.37 -17.36 -16.60
CA PHE A 126 0.47 -16.45 -15.82
C PHE A 126 -0.02 -14.99 -15.86
N CYS A 127 0.15 -14.31 -14.73
CA CYS A 127 -0.03 -12.87 -14.56
C CYS A 127 1.06 -12.11 -15.34
N THR A 128 0.67 -11.26 -16.30
CA THR A 128 1.57 -10.41 -17.10
C THR A 128 2.40 -9.41 -16.28
N GLU A 129 1.92 -9.06 -15.09
CA GLU A 129 2.50 -8.02 -14.25
C GLU A 129 3.41 -8.55 -13.15
N CYS A 130 3.09 -9.75 -12.68
CA CYS A 130 3.71 -10.34 -11.51
C CYS A 130 4.39 -11.67 -11.81
N GLY A 131 4.23 -12.20 -13.02
CA GLY A 131 4.80 -13.47 -13.46
C GLY A 131 4.27 -14.69 -12.72
N THR A 132 3.33 -14.51 -11.78
CA THR A 132 2.81 -15.61 -10.97
C THR A 132 1.77 -16.41 -11.75
N LYS A 133 1.83 -17.73 -11.58
CA LYS A 133 0.85 -18.65 -12.17
C LYS A 133 -0.53 -18.36 -11.59
N PHE A 134 -1.57 -18.30 -12.44
CA PHE A 134 -2.93 -18.23 -11.95
C PHE A 134 -3.29 -19.51 -11.21
N THR A 135 -3.99 -19.36 -10.09
CA THR A 135 -4.55 -20.49 -9.34
C THR A 135 -5.77 -21.04 -10.06
N ASP A 136 -6.11 -22.31 -9.81
CA ASP A 136 -7.24 -22.96 -10.49
C ASP A 136 -8.56 -22.21 -10.25
N ILE A 137 -8.74 -21.61 -9.06
CA ILE A 137 -9.88 -20.77 -8.70
C ILE A 137 -9.95 -19.51 -9.58
N MET A 138 -8.79 -18.91 -9.89
CA MET A 138 -8.72 -17.73 -10.74
C MET A 138 -9.05 -18.05 -12.19
N LEU A 139 -8.55 -19.18 -12.71
CA LEU A 139 -8.86 -19.64 -14.06
C LEU A 139 -10.35 -19.98 -14.21
N GLN A 140 -10.93 -20.64 -13.21
CA GLN A 140 -12.36 -20.95 -13.19
C GLN A 140 -13.22 -19.69 -13.12
N THR A 141 -12.79 -18.68 -12.34
CA THR A 141 -13.49 -17.39 -12.26
C THR A 141 -13.37 -16.61 -13.57
N LEU A 142 -12.21 -16.65 -14.22
CA LEU A 142 -11.97 -16.04 -15.52
C LEU A 142 -12.83 -16.68 -16.62
N SER A 143 -12.96 -18.01 -16.62
CA SER A 143 -13.80 -18.74 -17.57
C SER A 143 -15.30 -18.53 -17.34
N ASN A 144 -15.74 -18.42 -16.09
CA ASN A 144 -17.17 -18.33 -15.75
C ASN A 144 -17.70 -16.89 -15.80
N ASN A 145 -16.92 -15.93 -15.30
CA ASN A 145 -17.35 -14.54 -15.12
C ASN A 145 -16.68 -13.56 -16.08
N GLY A 146 -15.78 -14.04 -16.96
CA GLY A 146 -15.08 -13.23 -17.95
C GLY A 146 -14.08 -12.22 -17.37
N SER A 147 -13.93 -12.15 -16.04
CA SER A 147 -12.97 -11.26 -15.38
C SER A 147 -12.42 -11.86 -14.08
N VAL A 148 -11.15 -11.62 -13.80
CA VAL A 148 -10.49 -12.10 -12.57
C VAL A 148 -9.46 -11.09 -12.07
N PHE A 149 -9.29 -11.00 -10.75
CA PHE A 149 -8.26 -10.16 -10.14
C PHE A 149 -7.12 -11.02 -9.61
N CYS A 150 -5.88 -10.58 -9.85
CA CYS A 150 -4.72 -11.24 -9.27
C CYS A 150 -4.67 -11.08 -7.76
N ILE A 151 -4.57 -12.21 -7.05
CA ILE A 151 -4.40 -12.22 -5.60
C ILE A 151 -3.06 -11.61 -5.14
N GLN A 152 -2.03 -11.61 -6.00
CA GLN A 152 -0.70 -11.12 -5.65
C GLN A 152 -0.52 -9.63 -5.97
N CYS A 153 -1.00 -9.17 -7.13
CA CYS A 153 -0.79 -7.79 -7.59
C CYS A 153 -2.06 -6.93 -7.64
N GLY A 154 -3.25 -7.51 -7.41
CA GLY A 154 -4.53 -6.79 -7.41
C GLY A 154 -5.01 -6.31 -8.78
N ARG A 155 -4.31 -6.62 -9.88
CA ARG A 155 -4.74 -6.22 -11.23
C ARG A 155 -5.87 -7.08 -11.75
N GLY A 156 -6.84 -6.43 -12.39
CA GLY A 156 -8.00 -7.09 -13.01
C GLY A 156 -7.76 -7.41 -14.47
N PHE A 157 -8.00 -8.66 -14.84
CA PHE A 157 -7.90 -9.19 -16.19
C PHE A 157 -9.30 -9.53 -16.70
N GLN A 158 -9.50 -9.40 -18.00
CA GLN A 158 -10.75 -9.80 -18.67
C GLN A 158 -10.43 -10.77 -19.80
N ALA A 159 -11.17 -11.87 -19.86
CA ALA A 159 -11.10 -12.83 -20.95
C ALA A 159 -11.88 -12.28 -22.15
N THR A 160 -11.31 -12.36 -23.35
CA THR A 160 -12.13 -12.24 -24.56
C THR A 160 -12.91 -13.52 -24.75
N PRO A 161 -14.20 -13.43 -25.11
CA PRO A 161 -14.81 -14.54 -25.82
C PRO A 161 -14.03 -14.74 -27.11
N ILE A 162 -13.51 -15.96 -27.31
CA ILE A 162 -12.91 -16.38 -28.57
C ILE A 162 -14.07 -16.42 -29.57
N GLU A 163 -14.15 -15.46 -30.49
CA GLU A 163 -14.97 -15.63 -31.69
C GLU A 163 -14.27 -16.70 -32.55
N ILE A 164 -14.75 -17.93 -32.42
CA ILE A 164 -14.41 -19.01 -33.34
C ILE A 164 -15.26 -18.73 -34.60
N GLU A 165 -14.66 -18.06 -35.58
CA GLU A 165 -15.20 -18.10 -36.95
C GLU A 165 -15.12 -19.56 -37.43
N MET A 166 -16.28 -20.21 -37.52
CA MET A 166 -16.48 -21.52 -38.18
C MET A 166 -16.60 -21.35 -39.69
#